data_AF-A0A536XWC7-F1
#
_entry.id   AF-A0A536XWC7-F1
#
_cell.length_a   1.000
_cell.length_b   1.000
_cell.length_c   1.000
_cell.angle_alpha   90.00
_cell.angle_beta   90.00
_cell.angle_gamma   90.00
#
_symmetry.space_group_name_H-M   'P 1'
#
loop_
_entity.id
_entity.type
_entity.pdbx_description
1 polymer ?
#
loop_
_entity_poly.entity_id
_entity_poly.type
_entity_poly.pdbx_seq_one_letter_code
_entity_poly.pdbx_strand_id
1 'polypeptide(L)'
;MRLEPLLKAEITLAAPQEVGDTPHGRRRVIPITGGSFRGERLAEFDARYTLETDDRALIYVRNFGYRHGPAEVIRRLAAGEPVDPALYYMRTTPRFETGAERYRWLNGLICVATGARRAAAVELEVFAVQ
;
A
#
# COMPACT_ATOMS: atom_id res chain seq x y z
N MET A 1 -25.90 -0.93 -8.63
CA MET A 1 -24.53 -0.99 -8.04
C MET A 1 -23.70 -1.93 -8.90
N ARG A 2 -22.57 -1.47 -9.46
CA ARG A 2 -21.68 -2.28 -10.31
C ARG A 2 -20.52 -2.80 -9.45
N LEU A 3 -20.24 -4.09 -9.51
CA LEU A 3 -19.13 -4.73 -8.78
C LEU A 3 -18.05 -5.14 -9.77
N GLU A 4 -16.79 -4.86 -9.43
CA GLU A 4 -15.63 -5.30 -10.22
C GLU A 4 -14.66 -6.13 -9.36
N PRO A 5 -14.18 -7.31 -9.79
CA PRO A 5 -13.34 -8.19 -8.97
C PRO A 5 -11.92 -7.65 -8.72
N LEU A 6 -11.59 -7.25 -7.48
CA LEU A 6 -10.31 -6.62 -7.15
C LEU A 6 -9.15 -7.62 -7.05
N LEU A 7 -9.35 -8.69 -6.31
CA LEU A 7 -8.36 -9.75 -6.10
C LEU A 7 -9.07 -11.07 -5.77
N LYS A 8 -8.35 -12.18 -5.93
CA LYS A 8 -8.66 -13.44 -5.28
C LYS A 8 -7.63 -13.68 -4.20
N ALA A 9 -8.09 -14.06 -3.01
CA ALA A 9 -7.23 -14.45 -1.91
C ALA A 9 -7.49 -15.93 -1.57
N GLU A 10 -6.43 -16.63 -1.26
CA GLU A 10 -6.43 -17.96 -0.68
C GLU A 10 -5.89 -17.83 0.75
N ILE A 11 -6.70 -18.16 1.74
CA ILE A 11 -6.37 -17.99 3.16
C ILE A 11 -6.16 -19.36 3.78
N THR A 12 -5.01 -19.55 4.40
CA THR A 12 -4.67 -20.78 5.11
C THR A 12 -5.15 -20.66 6.55
N LEU A 13 -5.87 -21.68 7.01
CA LEU A 13 -6.49 -21.71 8.34
C LEU A 13 -5.91 -22.85 9.16
N ALA A 14 -5.74 -22.62 10.47
CA ALA A 14 -5.50 -23.70 11.43
C ALA A 14 -6.80 -24.44 11.76
N ALA A 15 -6.67 -25.54 12.52
CA ALA A 15 -7.81 -26.23 13.11
C ALA A 15 -8.65 -25.26 13.97
N PRO A 16 -10.00 -25.36 13.90
CA PRO A 16 -10.87 -24.57 14.77
C PRO A 16 -10.59 -24.82 16.24
N GLN A 17 -10.56 -23.74 17.00
CA GLN A 17 -10.49 -23.76 18.45
C GLN A 17 -11.89 -23.55 19.00
N GLU A 18 -12.36 -24.53 19.77
CA GLU A 18 -13.66 -24.44 20.45
C GLU A 18 -13.55 -23.51 21.65
N VAL A 19 -14.40 -22.49 21.69
CA VAL A 19 -14.53 -21.58 22.83
C VAL A 19 -15.65 -22.05 23.77
N GLY A 20 -16.65 -22.75 23.22
CA GLY A 20 -17.79 -23.29 23.96
C GLY A 20 -19.08 -22.53 23.72
N ASP A 21 -20.07 -22.75 24.59
CA ASP A 21 -21.41 -22.20 24.42
C ASP A 21 -21.48 -20.74 24.88
N THR A 22 -22.11 -19.89 24.07
CA THR A 22 -22.36 -18.48 24.34
C THR A 22 -23.87 -18.20 24.26
N PRO A 23 -24.37 -17.03 24.69
CA PRO A 23 -25.78 -16.67 24.53
C PRO A 23 -26.29 -16.69 23.07
N HIS A 24 -25.39 -16.75 22.08
CA HIS A 24 -25.71 -16.82 20.66
C HIS A 24 -25.37 -18.18 20.03
N GLY A 25 -25.21 -19.23 20.84
CA GLY A 25 -24.85 -20.58 20.41
C GLY A 25 -23.36 -20.88 20.57
N ARG A 26 -22.92 -21.97 19.94
CA ARG A 26 -21.54 -22.48 20.09
C ARG A 26 -20.53 -21.61 19.33
N ARG A 27 -19.55 -21.09 20.04
CA ARG A 27 -18.48 -20.24 19.52
C ARG A 27 -17.23 -21.06 19.22
N ARG A 28 -16.68 -20.85 18.03
CA ARG A 28 -15.34 -21.30 17.63
C ARG A 28 -14.54 -20.15 17.01
N VAL A 29 -13.23 -20.22 17.14
CA VAL A 29 -12.27 -19.30 16.52
C VAL A 29 -11.39 -20.11 15.57
N ILE A 30 -11.21 -19.63 14.34
CA ILE A 30 -10.36 -20.31 13.35
C ILE A 30 -9.16 -19.39 13.07
N PRO A 31 -7.97 -19.69 13.60
CA PRO A 31 -6.79 -18.87 13.35
C PRO A 31 -6.38 -18.88 11.88
N ILE A 32 -6.03 -17.72 11.34
CA ILE A 32 -5.38 -17.59 10.03
C ILE A 32 -3.89 -17.85 10.23
N THR A 33 -3.35 -18.82 9.50
CA THR A 33 -1.93 -19.21 9.58
C THR A 33 -1.10 -18.69 8.41
N GLY A 34 -1.76 -18.16 7.37
CA GLY A 34 -1.09 -17.58 6.22
C GLY A 34 -2.06 -17.39 5.06
N GLY A 35 -1.51 -17.26 3.86
CA GLY A 35 -2.27 -17.16 2.63
C GLY A 35 -1.49 -16.55 1.49
N SER A 36 -2.14 -16.43 0.34
CA SER A 36 -1.65 -15.69 -0.82
C SER A 36 -2.81 -14.94 -1.49
N PHE A 37 -2.50 -13.92 -2.29
CA PHE A 37 -3.50 -13.28 -3.13
C PHE A 37 -2.94 -13.03 -4.51
N ARG A 38 -3.85 -12.95 -5.50
CA ARG A 38 -3.54 -12.58 -6.87
C ARG A 38 -4.64 -11.68 -7.41
N GLY A 39 -4.23 -10.62 -8.09
CA GLY A 39 -5.13 -9.76 -8.85
C GLY A 39 -4.37 -9.19 -10.03
N GLU A 40 -4.84 -9.45 -11.26
CA GLU A 40 -4.21 -8.95 -12.50
C GLU A 40 -4.12 -7.42 -12.55
N ARG A 41 -4.94 -6.75 -11.72
CA ARG A 41 -5.04 -5.29 -11.65
C ARG A 41 -4.31 -4.71 -10.45
N LEU A 42 -3.66 -5.54 -9.63
CA LEU A 42 -2.97 -5.11 -8.41
C LEU A 42 -1.46 -5.12 -8.64
N ALA A 43 -0.88 -3.93 -8.67
CA ALA A 43 0.56 -3.73 -8.62
C ALA A 43 0.97 -3.38 -7.20
N GLU A 44 1.94 -4.10 -6.66
CA GLU A 44 2.60 -3.78 -5.40
C GLU A 44 3.85 -2.94 -5.67
N PHE A 45 4.15 -2.02 -4.75
CA PHE A 45 5.41 -1.29 -4.71
C PHE A 45 6.08 -1.54 -3.36
N ASP A 46 7.32 -2.03 -3.37
CA ASP A 46 8.27 -1.90 -2.26
C ASP A 46 9.47 -1.15 -2.83
N ALA A 47 9.50 0.16 -2.57
CA ALA A 47 10.56 1.05 -3.03
C ALA A 47 11.46 1.43 -1.87
N ARG A 48 12.77 1.34 -2.09
CA ARG A 48 13.81 1.74 -1.13
C ARG A 48 14.81 2.63 -1.84
N TYR A 49 14.95 3.86 -1.38
CA TYR A 49 15.79 4.87 -2.00
C TYR A 49 16.25 5.89 -0.97
N THR A 50 17.24 6.69 -1.33
CA THR A 50 17.75 7.79 -0.51
C THR A 50 17.53 9.09 -1.26
N LEU A 51 16.90 10.05 -0.60
CA LEU A 51 16.80 11.43 -1.06
C LEU A 51 17.97 12.22 -0.48
N GLU A 52 18.51 13.14 -1.28
CA GLU A 52 19.46 14.15 -0.82
C GLU A 52 18.80 15.52 -0.94
N THR A 53 18.79 16.26 0.17
CA THR A 53 18.26 17.63 0.22
C THR A 53 19.25 18.63 -0.38
N ASP A 54 18.79 19.85 -0.63
CA ASP A 54 19.63 20.96 -1.07
C ASP A 54 20.76 21.30 -0.07
N ASP A 55 20.50 21.12 1.23
CA ASP A 55 21.48 21.23 2.32
C ASP A 55 22.27 19.94 2.62
N ARG A 56 22.30 18.99 1.66
CA ARG A 56 23.15 17.77 1.68
C ARG A 56 22.78 16.75 2.77
N ALA A 57 21.59 16.85 3.36
CA ALA A 57 21.10 15.83 4.28
C ALA A 57 20.60 14.61 3.49
N LEU A 58 20.98 13.43 3.97
CA LEU A 58 20.50 12.16 3.41
C LEU A 58 19.28 11.68 4.19
N ILE A 59 18.22 11.33 3.46
CA ILE A 59 16.97 10.80 4.02
C ILE A 59 16.66 9.48 3.31
N TYR A 60 16.79 8.38 4.03
CA TYR A 60 16.38 7.07 3.54
C TYR A 60 14.85 6.96 3.58
N VAL A 61 14.27 6.41 2.51
CA VAL A 61 12.84 6.22 2.36
C VAL A 61 12.56 4.76 2.07
N ARG A 62 11.69 4.16 2.87
CA ARG A 62 10.99 2.91 2.55
C ARG A 62 9.56 3.25 2.23
N ASN A 63 9.11 2.91 1.04
CA ASN A 63 7.75 3.22 0.62
C ASN A 63 7.06 1.97 0.07
N PHE A 64 6.13 1.47 0.86
CA PHE A 64 5.29 0.32 0.50
C PHE A 64 3.93 0.80 0.04
N GLY A 65 3.32 0.15 -0.96
CA GLY A 65 1.94 0.44 -1.31
C GLY A 65 1.40 -0.35 -2.47
N TYR A 66 0.19 0.02 -2.88
CA TYR A 66 -0.53 -0.67 -3.94
C TYR A 66 -1.06 0.31 -4.97
N ARG A 67 -1.18 -0.17 -6.21
CA ARG A 67 -1.94 0.46 -7.28
C ARG A 67 -2.90 -0.54 -7.91
N HIS A 68 -4.14 -0.11 -8.13
CA HIS A 68 -5.12 -0.85 -8.90
C HIS A 68 -6.19 0.05 -9.52
N GLY A 69 -6.92 -0.43 -10.52
CA GLY A 69 -7.95 0.35 -11.18
C GLY A 69 -8.70 -0.45 -12.25
N PRO A 70 -9.59 0.19 -13.02
CA PRO A 70 -10.21 -0.44 -14.18
C PRO A 70 -9.14 -0.96 -15.16
N ALA A 71 -9.38 -2.11 -15.79
CA ALA A 71 -8.38 -2.78 -16.63
C ALA A 71 -7.86 -1.87 -17.75
N GLU A 72 -8.76 -1.11 -18.40
CA GLU A 72 -8.39 -0.17 -19.45
C GLU A 72 -7.45 0.93 -18.94
N VAL A 73 -7.73 1.46 -17.75
CA VAL A 73 -6.90 2.49 -17.11
C VAL A 73 -5.50 1.95 -16.80
N ILE A 74 -5.40 0.73 -16.26
CA ILE A 74 -4.12 0.10 -15.94
C ILE A 74 -3.32 -0.23 -17.21
N ARG A 75 -3.97 -0.68 -18.29
CA ARG A 75 -3.30 -0.93 -19.58
C ARG A 75 -2.67 0.33 -20.16
N ARG A 76 -3.44 1.43 -20.22
CA ARG A 76 -2.95 2.74 -20.67
C ARG A 76 -1.79 3.22 -19.81
N LEU A 77 -1.89 3.06 -18.49
CA LEU A 77 -0.82 3.42 -17.57
C LEU A 77 0.45 2.58 -17.77
N ALA A 78 0.31 1.28 -18.02
CA ALA A 78 1.43 0.38 -18.33
C ALA A 78 2.09 0.70 -19.67
N ALA A 79 1.33 1.20 -20.65
CA ALA A 79 1.84 1.72 -21.91
C ALA A 79 2.52 3.10 -21.79
N GLY A 80 2.51 3.71 -20.60
CA GLY A 80 3.11 5.02 -20.35
C GLY A 80 2.24 6.20 -20.81
N GLU A 81 0.98 5.97 -21.14
CA GLU A 81 0.06 7.03 -21.52
C GLU A 81 -0.26 7.95 -20.33
N PRO A 82 -0.55 9.24 -20.58
CA PRO A 82 -1.13 10.11 -19.57
C PRO A 82 -2.50 9.59 -19.13
N VAL A 83 -2.63 9.29 -17.83
CA VAL A 83 -3.87 8.84 -17.19
C VAL A 83 -4.13 9.74 -15.99
N ASP A 84 -5.37 10.21 -15.84
CA ASP A 84 -5.81 10.97 -14.66
C ASP A 84 -5.68 10.07 -13.39
N PRO A 85 -4.90 10.49 -12.38
CA PRO A 85 -4.73 9.74 -11.14
C PRO A 85 -6.03 9.49 -10.37
N ALA A 86 -7.09 10.26 -10.60
CA ALA A 86 -8.41 10.01 -10.00
C ALA A 86 -9.08 8.73 -10.52
N LEU A 87 -8.63 8.20 -11.68
CA LEU A 87 -9.20 7.02 -12.33
C LEU A 87 -8.65 5.68 -11.80
N TYR A 88 -7.61 5.71 -10.97
CA TYR A 88 -7.05 4.51 -10.36
C TYR A 88 -6.65 4.76 -8.91
N TYR A 89 -6.69 3.70 -8.11
CA TYR A 89 -6.16 3.71 -6.77
C TYR A 89 -4.63 3.62 -6.81
N MET A 90 -3.94 4.51 -6.12
CA MET A 90 -2.52 4.36 -5.81
C MET A 90 -2.24 5.01 -4.46
N ARG A 91 -1.95 4.20 -3.45
CA ARG A 91 -1.68 4.65 -2.08
C ARG A 91 -0.47 3.94 -1.51
N THR A 92 0.34 4.68 -0.78
CA THR A 92 1.56 4.16 -0.18
C THR A 92 1.74 4.66 1.26
N THR A 93 2.61 4.01 2.01
CA THR A 93 2.97 4.35 3.39
C THR A 93 4.48 4.60 3.46
N PRO A 94 4.94 5.81 3.11
CA PRO A 94 6.36 6.13 3.18
C PRO A 94 6.82 6.24 4.64
N ARG A 95 7.98 5.69 4.92
CA ARG A 95 8.68 5.84 6.19
C ARG A 95 10.07 6.41 5.94
N PHE A 96 10.41 7.39 6.75
CA PHE A 96 11.66 8.14 6.64
C PHE A 96 12.63 7.74 7.73
N GLU A 97 13.92 7.79 7.41
CA GLU A 97 15.02 7.60 8.35
C GLU A 97 16.17 8.54 7.99
N THR A 98 16.60 9.35 8.95
CA THR A 98 17.72 10.27 8.76
C THR A 98 18.46 10.54 10.08
N GLY A 99 19.78 10.74 9.98
CA GLY A 99 20.61 11.22 11.08
C GLY A 99 20.71 12.75 11.18
N ALA A 100 20.22 13.48 10.17
CA ALA A 100 20.34 14.93 10.12
C ALA A 100 19.42 15.61 11.15
N GLU A 101 20.01 16.44 12.02
CA GLU A 101 19.30 17.07 13.15
C GLU A 101 18.09 17.89 12.69
N ARG A 102 18.25 18.68 11.63
CA ARG A 102 17.19 19.53 11.03
C ARG A 102 15.95 18.73 10.60
N TYR A 103 16.13 17.48 10.20
CA TYR A 103 15.07 16.62 9.64
C TYR A 103 14.67 15.48 10.58
N ARG A 104 15.17 15.46 11.82
CA ARG A 104 14.92 14.40 12.79
C ARG A 104 13.44 14.16 13.08
N TRP A 105 12.60 15.19 12.93
CA TRP A 105 11.15 15.10 13.10
C TRP A 105 10.50 14.05 12.18
N LEU A 106 11.06 13.79 10.99
CA LEU A 106 10.55 12.79 10.04
C LEU A 106 10.59 11.36 10.58
N ASN A 107 11.57 11.03 11.44
CA ASN A 107 11.78 9.67 11.94
C ASN A 107 10.62 9.15 12.79
N GLY A 108 9.84 10.05 13.37
CA GLY A 108 8.73 9.74 14.28
C GLY A 108 7.34 9.78 13.62
N LEU A 109 7.25 10.08 12.32
CA LEU A 109 5.96 10.23 11.66
C LEU A 109 5.41 8.92 11.10
N ILE A 110 4.09 8.76 11.23
CA ILE A 110 3.31 7.84 10.42
C ILE A 110 2.78 8.64 9.22
N CYS A 111 3.13 8.20 8.02
CA CYS A 111 2.72 8.87 6.81
C CYS A 111 1.92 7.95 5.88
N VAL A 112 1.01 8.57 5.13
CA VAL A 112 0.30 7.99 3.99
C VAL A 112 0.50 8.88 2.79
N ALA A 113 0.43 8.33 1.58
CA ALA A 113 0.58 9.12 0.37
C ALA A 113 -0.40 8.70 -0.72
N THR A 114 -0.80 9.67 -1.55
CA THR A 114 -1.43 9.41 -2.84
C THR A 114 -0.34 9.40 -3.92
N GLY A 115 -0.52 8.61 -4.97
CA GLY A 115 0.47 8.51 -6.04
C GLY A 115 -0.11 8.74 -7.43
N ALA A 116 0.65 9.44 -8.26
CA ALA A 116 0.41 9.59 -9.69
C ALA A 116 1.59 9.02 -10.46
N ARG A 117 1.32 8.23 -11.52
CA ARG A 117 2.36 7.70 -12.39
C ARG A 117 2.39 8.55 -13.66
N ARG A 118 3.56 9.07 -13.98
CA ARG A 118 3.91 9.69 -15.26
C ARG A 118 4.75 8.70 -16.07
N ALA A 119 4.99 8.99 -17.34
CA ALA A 119 5.79 8.14 -18.22
C ALA A 119 7.17 7.83 -17.60
N ALA A 120 7.88 8.86 -17.13
CA ALA A 120 9.24 8.75 -16.57
C ALA A 120 9.33 9.11 -15.08
N ALA A 121 8.22 9.30 -14.37
CA ALA A 121 8.22 9.73 -12.98
C ALA A 121 7.06 9.13 -12.16
N VAL A 122 7.22 9.12 -10.84
CA VAL A 122 6.12 8.91 -9.89
C VAL A 122 6.04 10.14 -9.02
N GLU A 123 4.87 10.77 -9.00
CA GLU A 123 4.56 11.87 -8.09
C GLU A 123 3.88 11.28 -6.87
N LEU A 124 4.34 11.66 -5.67
CA LEU A 124 3.72 11.28 -4.41
C LEU A 124 3.35 12.55 -3.65
N GLU A 125 2.10 12.61 -3.20
CA GLU A 125 1.68 13.61 -2.23
C GLU A 125 1.59 12.94 -0.87
N VAL A 126 2.47 13.35 0.06
CA VAL A 126 2.69 12.67 1.34
C VAL A 126 2.06 13.48 2.48
N PHE A 127 1.33 12.79 3.34
CA PHE A 127 0.61 13.36 4.48
C PHE A 127 1.04 12.65 5.77
N ALA A 128 1.25 13.42 6.83
CA ALA A 128 1.43 12.88 8.18
C ALA A 128 0.06 12.65 8.84
N VAL A 129 -0.11 11.52 9.52
CA VAL A 129 -1.29 11.25 10.35
C VAL A 129 -1.21 12.11 11.61
N GLN A 130 -2.32 12.74 12.00
CA GLN A 130 -2.48 13.56 13.22
C GLN A 130 -3.20 12.78 14.32
#